data_AF-A0A1V6I0G3-F1
#
_entry.id   AF-A0A1V6I0G3-F1
#
_cell.length_a   1.000
_cell.length_b   1.000
_cell.length_c   1.000
_cell.angle_alpha   90.00
_cell.angle_beta   90.00
_cell.angle_gamma   90.00
#
_symmetry.space_group_name_H-M   'P 1'
#
loop_
_entity.id
_entity.type
_entity.pdbx_description
1 polymer ?
#
loop_
_entity_poly.entity_id
_entity_poly.type
_entity_poly.pdbx_seq_one_letter_code
_entity_poly.pdbx_strand_id
1 'polypeptide(L)'
;MKKIILIIALSLLYLIVYSQDTIKVMSYNLLNYGNYTSYCTTSNNNVSEKNEYLKTIIDYALPDILGVVEISPEDTYIDGLKNNVLNQNGRNYYAKAPKSNYSGSSIINMLYYDSRKLTLSFWTSLATTYRDINIYTFYFKNDALENGDTVYLTCIVMHLKAGDTDADASDRATMAQTLMNFLNNSNQNTNYLVMGDFNLYSSSEGAYQQLTNFSNANIRFYDFINKYGDWSNNAYFSPYHSQSTHTTSDCFSGGGLDDRFDFILGNINTITGAKGFKYLADSYTTLGQDGQHFNKGLLDSPTNSTVPSDVLEALYGNSDHLPIIAKFIVDNTMSVNDYSLPIDYYLIDNKLYINFINPSYTDMSIKILDVQGRQVYTDQISSDIQQYILDMNNYNKGVYLIDIYNNTGFTSFKILNF
;
A
#
# COMPACT_ATOMS: atom_id res chain seq x y z
N MET A 1 -44.99 12.28 -20.36
CA MET A 1 -44.73 12.33 -18.89
C MET A 1 -44.29 10.98 -18.33
N LYS A 2 -45.07 9.88 -18.44
CA LYS A 2 -44.68 8.55 -17.89
C LYS A 2 -43.34 7.99 -18.40
N LYS A 3 -42.99 8.20 -19.69
CA LYS A 3 -41.70 7.76 -20.25
C LYS A 3 -40.49 8.57 -19.76
N ILE A 4 -40.69 9.84 -19.41
CA ILE A 4 -39.63 10.73 -18.89
C ILE A 4 -39.33 10.39 -17.43
N ILE A 5 -40.37 10.08 -16.64
CA ILE A 5 -40.22 9.61 -15.25
C ILE A 5 -39.48 8.26 -15.21
N LEU A 6 -39.75 7.36 -16.16
CA LEU A 6 -39.06 6.06 -16.25
C LEU A 6 -37.58 6.21 -16.61
N ILE A 7 -37.22 7.15 -17.49
CA ILE A 7 -35.81 7.44 -17.84
C ILE A 7 -35.08 8.07 -16.66
N ILE A 8 -35.72 8.99 -15.94
CA ILE A 8 -35.15 9.61 -14.72
C ILE A 8 -34.96 8.57 -13.61
N ALA A 9 -35.94 7.67 -13.42
CA ALA A 9 -35.85 6.57 -12.46
C ALA A 9 -34.78 5.53 -12.85
N LEU A 10 -34.61 5.22 -14.13
CA LEU A 10 -33.52 4.35 -14.61
C LEU A 10 -32.15 5.02 -14.46
N SER A 11 -32.02 6.34 -14.67
CA SER A 11 -30.74 7.04 -14.48
C SER A 11 -30.34 7.20 -13.01
N LEU A 12 -31.30 7.21 -12.08
CA LEU A 12 -31.06 7.23 -10.63
C LEU A 12 -30.63 5.85 -10.07
N LEU A 13 -30.85 4.76 -10.82
CA LEU A 13 -30.42 3.41 -10.44
C LEU A 13 -28.96 3.08 -10.81
N TYR A 14 -28.23 4.00 -11.46
CA TYR A 14 -26.83 3.81 -11.89
C TYR A 14 -25.78 4.53 -11.03
N LEU A 15 -26.16 5.10 -9.88
CA LEU A 15 -25.22 5.78 -8.98
C LEU A 15 -25.12 5.06 -7.63
N ILE A 16 -24.68 3.80 -7.66
CA ILE A 16 -24.00 3.22 -6.50
C ILE A 16 -22.50 3.44 -6.75
N VAL A 17 -22.02 4.63 -6.43
CA VAL A 17 -20.58 4.88 -6.36
C VAL A 17 -20.11 4.31 -5.04
N TYR A 18 -19.49 3.14 -5.08
CA TYR A 18 -18.74 2.65 -3.93
C TYR A 18 -17.52 3.55 -3.76
N SER A 19 -17.41 4.25 -2.63
CA SER A 19 -16.17 4.92 -2.25
C SER A 19 -15.13 3.85 -1.97
N GLN A 20 -14.27 3.57 -2.95
CA GLN A 20 -13.05 2.82 -2.68
C GLN A 20 -12.12 3.73 -1.86
N ASP A 21 -11.85 3.34 -0.63
CA ASP A 21 -10.91 4.08 0.21
C ASP A 21 -9.51 4.00 -0.39
N THR A 22 -8.91 5.16 -0.59
CA THR A 22 -7.51 5.25 -1.03
C THR A 22 -6.59 5.46 0.16
N ILE A 23 -5.46 4.77 0.14
CA ILE A 23 -4.34 4.94 1.05
C ILE A 23 -3.22 5.65 0.31
N LYS A 24 -2.82 6.81 0.82
CA LYS A 24 -1.69 7.58 0.29
C LYS A 24 -0.43 7.25 1.08
N VAL A 25 0.55 6.65 0.41
CA VAL A 25 1.86 6.33 0.97
C VAL A 25 2.86 7.37 0.48
N MET A 26 3.63 7.94 1.40
CA MET A 26 4.72 8.86 1.12
C MET A 26 6.03 8.32 1.68
N SER A 27 7.11 8.48 0.93
CA SER A 27 8.47 8.29 1.41
C SER A 27 9.25 9.59 1.29
N TYR A 28 10.03 9.94 2.32
CA TYR A 28 10.77 11.20 2.31
C TYR A 28 12.10 11.10 3.10
N ASN A 29 13.23 11.38 2.44
CA ASN A 29 14.48 11.71 3.12
C ASN A 29 14.35 13.10 3.76
N LEU A 30 14.59 13.20 5.08
CA LEU A 30 14.42 14.44 5.83
C LEU A 30 15.72 15.24 5.99
N LEU A 31 16.84 14.81 5.41
CA LEU A 31 18.17 15.42 5.54
C LEU A 31 18.55 15.77 6.99
N ASN A 32 19.23 14.86 7.68
CA ASN A 32 19.74 15.08 9.04
C ASN A 32 18.72 15.70 10.02
N TYR A 33 17.44 15.31 9.99
CA TYR A 33 16.42 15.92 10.85
C TYR A 33 16.73 15.70 12.34
N GLY A 34 17.06 16.78 13.05
CA GLY A 34 17.50 16.74 14.45
C GLY A 34 18.89 16.12 14.66
N ASN A 35 19.62 15.82 13.59
CA ASN A 35 21.01 15.39 13.64
C ASN A 35 21.89 16.56 13.19
N TYR A 36 22.93 16.89 13.97
CA TYR A 36 23.83 17.99 13.63
C TYR A 36 25.26 17.47 13.48
N THR A 37 25.90 17.82 12.37
CA THR A 37 27.28 17.47 12.03
C THR A 37 28.13 18.73 11.96
N SER A 38 29.40 18.62 11.57
CA SER A 38 30.28 19.78 11.39
C SER A 38 29.88 20.70 10.23
N TYR A 39 29.15 20.18 9.25
CA TYR A 39 28.69 20.91 8.07
C TYR A 39 27.16 21.09 8.05
N CYS A 40 26.43 20.21 8.71
CA CYS A 40 24.99 20.35 8.91
C CYS A 40 24.68 20.81 10.33
N THR A 41 24.59 22.13 10.52
CA THR A 41 24.52 22.80 11.82
C THR A 41 23.11 23.32 12.12
N THR A 42 22.90 23.84 13.33
CA THR A 42 21.64 24.53 13.68
C THR A 42 21.39 25.80 12.88
N SER A 43 22.38 26.33 12.15
CA SER A 43 22.26 27.54 11.34
C SER A 43 21.75 27.28 9.93
N ASN A 44 21.95 26.08 9.39
CA ASN A 44 21.57 25.71 8.01
C ASN A 44 20.67 24.47 7.94
N ASN A 45 20.39 23.82 9.07
CA ASN A 45 19.47 22.69 9.18
C ASN A 45 18.67 22.71 10.49
N ASN A 46 18.16 23.89 10.86
CA ASN A 46 17.46 24.07 12.13
C ASN A 46 16.18 23.22 12.18
N VAL A 47 16.05 22.35 13.18
CA VAL A 47 14.86 21.47 13.30
C VAL A 47 13.55 22.24 13.44
N SER A 48 13.55 23.43 14.03
CA SER A 48 12.33 24.24 14.19
C SER A 48 11.87 24.81 12.86
N GLU A 49 12.80 25.24 12.00
CA GLU A 49 12.48 25.69 10.64
C GLU A 49 12.00 24.52 9.78
N LYS A 50 12.68 23.36 9.86
CA LYS A 50 12.23 22.12 9.21
C LYS A 50 10.81 21.73 9.62
N ASN A 51 10.42 21.94 10.89
CA ASN A 51 9.05 21.68 11.32
C ASN A 51 8.02 22.53 10.56
N GLU A 52 8.30 23.81 10.33
CA GLU A 52 7.38 24.68 9.59
C GLU A 52 7.29 24.30 8.10
N TYR A 53 8.43 23.95 7.49
CA TYR A 53 8.43 23.42 6.12
C TYR A 53 7.66 22.10 6.02
N LEU A 54 7.93 21.16 6.91
CA LEU A 54 7.25 19.87 6.93
C LEU A 54 5.76 20.01 7.24
N LYS A 55 5.32 20.95 8.08
CA LYS A 55 3.89 21.21 8.28
C LYS A 55 3.22 21.61 6.96
N THR A 56 3.84 22.54 6.23
CA THR A 56 3.34 23.00 4.93
C THR A 56 3.26 21.85 3.92
N ILE A 57 4.30 21.03 3.84
CA ILE A 57 4.34 19.85 2.95
C ILE A 57 3.29 18.81 3.34
N ILE A 58 3.16 18.50 4.64
CA ILE A 58 2.22 17.50 5.15
C ILE A 58 0.77 17.99 5.07
N ASP A 59 0.50 19.28 5.24
CA ASP A 59 -0.81 19.86 5.02
C ASP A 59 -1.25 19.71 3.57
N TYR A 60 -0.35 19.97 2.62
CA TYR A 60 -0.62 19.81 1.19
C TYR A 60 -0.77 18.34 0.80
N ALA A 61 0.21 17.52 1.16
CA ALA A 61 0.31 16.16 0.67
C ALA A 61 -0.53 15.17 1.46
N LEU A 62 -0.72 15.37 2.77
CA LEU A 62 -1.55 14.60 3.70
C LEU A 62 -1.50 13.07 3.47
N PRO A 63 -0.35 12.41 3.74
CA PRO A 63 -0.19 10.97 3.57
C PRO A 63 -0.84 10.18 4.69
N ASP A 64 -1.34 8.98 4.40
CA ASP A 64 -1.85 8.04 5.41
C ASP A 64 -0.73 7.20 6.03
N ILE A 65 0.33 6.96 5.27
CA ILE A 65 1.57 6.30 5.71
C ILE A 65 2.73 7.18 5.25
N LEU A 66 3.63 7.53 6.16
CA LEU A 66 4.83 8.30 5.92
C LEU A 66 6.05 7.51 6.40
N GLY A 67 6.84 6.99 5.47
CA GLY A 67 8.17 6.44 5.74
C GLY A 67 9.23 7.53 5.60
N VAL A 68 10.03 7.75 6.62
CA VAL A 68 11.11 8.76 6.60
C VAL A 68 12.45 8.13 6.83
N VAL A 69 13.48 8.70 6.21
CA VAL A 69 14.88 8.40 6.48
C VAL A 69 15.59 9.67 6.94
N GLU A 70 16.78 9.50 7.51
CA GLU A 70 17.62 10.60 8.01
C GLU A 70 17.08 11.38 9.22
N ILE A 71 16.34 10.73 10.11
CA ILE A 71 15.93 11.30 11.39
C ILE A 71 16.90 10.89 12.50
N SER A 72 17.23 11.81 13.41
CA SER A 72 18.02 11.49 14.60
C SER A 72 17.37 10.37 15.45
N PRO A 73 18.17 9.47 16.06
CA PRO A 73 17.66 8.37 16.88
C PRO A 73 17.08 8.83 18.23
N GLU A 74 17.25 10.10 18.60
CA GLU A 74 16.76 10.65 19.86
C GLU A 74 15.23 10.78 19.86
N ASP A 75 14.60 10.31 20.94
CA ASP A 75 13.13 10.28 21.04
C ASP A 75 12.50 11.68 20.97
N THR A 76 13.22 12.72 21.41
CA THR A 76 12.77 14.12 21.29
C THR A 76 12.46 14.51 19.84
N TYR A 77 13.25 14.05 18.86
CA TYR A 77 13.02 14.37 17.45
C TYR A 77 11.98 13.45 16.81
N ILE A 78 11.97 12.17 17.19
CA ILE A 78 10.99 11.18 16.71
C ILE A 78 9.57 11.54 17.18
N ASP A 79 9.40 11.79 18.47
CA ASP A 79 8.12 12.28 18.99
C ASP A 79 7.86 13.73 18.58
N GLY A 80 8.91 14.53 18.41
CA GLY A 80 8.83 15.90 17.88
C GLY A 80 8.21 15.95 16.49
N LEU A 81 8.64 15.11 15.54
CA LEU A 81 8.04 15.07 14.20
C LEU A 81 6.55 14.71 14.27
N LYS A 82 6.19 13.69 15.06
CA LYS A 82 4.79 13.32 15.26
C LYS A 82 3.96 14.46 15.86
N ASN A 83 4.45 15.06 16.94
CA ASN A 83 3.67 16.01 17.73
C ASN A 83 3.67 17.40 17.11
N ASN A 84 4.80 17.87 16.59
CA ASN A 84 4.99 19.23 16.12
C ASN A 84 4.74 19.39 14.62
N VAL A 85 4.57 18.30 13.86
CA VAL A 85 4.31 18.37 12.41
C VAL A 85 3.05 17.59 12.04
N LEU A 86 3.02 16.29 12.31
CA LEU A 86 1.95 15.42 11.82
C LEU A 86 0.62 15.68 12.54
N ASN A 87 0.67 15.78 13.87
CA ASN A 87 -0.48 16.07 14.74
C ASN A 87 -0.62 17.56 15.00
N GLN A 88 -0.79 18.32 13.93
CA GLN A 88 -1.01 19.77 13.92
C GLN A 88 -2.23 20.12 13.06
N ASN A 89 -2.66 21.38 13.09
CA ASN A 89 -3.73 21.90 12.22
C ASN A 89 -5.03 21.08 12.29
N GLY A 90 -5.42 20.69 13.51
CA GLY A 90 -6.62 19.89 13.78
C GLY A 90 -6.42 18.38 13.66
N ARG A 91 -5.26 17.90 13.23
CA ARG A 91 -4.91 16.48 13.22
C ARG A 91 -4.35 16.07 14.57
N ASN A 92 -4.77 14.91 15.06
CA ASN A 92 -4.32 14.32 16.32
C ASN A 92 -4.26 12.79 16.26
N TYR A 93 -4.24 12.23 15.04
CA TYR A 93 -4.44 10.82 14.78
C TYR A 93 -3.22 10.10 14.21
N TYR A 94 -2.13 10.79 13.91
CA TYR A 94 -0.90 10.11 13.51
C TYR A 94 -0.26 9.41 14.70
N ALA A 95 0.03 8.13 14.52
CA ALA A 95 0.86 7.33 15.41
C ALA A 95 2.25 7.14 14.78
N LYS A 96 3.22 6.76 15.63
CA LYS A 96 4.56 6.33 15.19
C LYS A 96 4.69 4.82 15.35
N ALA A 97 5.42 4.19 14.45
CA ALA A 97 5.88 2.82 14.64
C ALA A 97 7.07 2.76 15.63
N PRO A 98 7.40 1.59 16.19
CA PRO A 98 8.58 1.44 17.05
C PRO A 98 9.89 1.73 16.30
N LYS A 99 10.84 2.34 16.99
CA LYS A 99 12.18 2.64 16.45
C LYS A 99 13.15 1.47 16.65
N SER A 100 14.21 1.43 15.86
CA SER A 100 15.40 0.62 16.10
C SER A 100 16.66 1.39 15.71
N ASN A 101 17.81 1.00 16.26
CA ASN A 101 19.12 1.50 15.85
C ASN A 101 20.23 0.47 16.17
N TYR A 102 20.05 -0.77 15.74
CA TYR A 102 20.98 -1.86 16.01
C TYR A 102 22.33 -1.65 15.32
N SER A 103 22.33 -1.02 14.14
CA SER A 103 23.56 -0.60 13.43
C SER A 103 24.29 0.59 14.09
N GLY A 104 23.72 1.25 15.10
CA GLY A 104 24.37 2.36 15.81
C GLY A 104 24.59 3.61 14.96
N SER A 105 23.69 3.91 14.02
CA SER A 105 23.78 5.06 13.13
C SER A 105 23.40 6.37 13.84
N SER A 106 23.98 7.50 13.39
CA SER A 106 23.59 8.85 13.85
C SER A 106 22.24 9.30 13.28
N ILE A 107 21.74 8.60 12.26
CA ILE A 107 20.46 8.85 11.62
C ILE A 107 19.78 7.52 11.30
N ILE A 108 18.48 7.44 11.52
CA ILE A 108 17.68 6.22 11.39
C ILE A 108 16.49 6.44 10.45
N ASN A 109 15.73 5.37 10.21
CA ASN A 109 14.45 5.45 9.53
C ASN A 109 13.30 5.30 10.54
N MET A 110 12.15 5.87 10.19
CA MET A 110 10.92 5.78 10.98
C MET A 110 9.71 5.66 10.05
N LEU A 111 8.60 5.15 10.59
CA LEU A 111 7.30 5.16 9.91
C LEU A 111 6.23 5.76 10.82
N TYR A 112 5.45 6.68 10.26
CA TYR A 112 4.29 7.30 10.89
C TYR A 112 3.03 7.01 10.07
N TYR A 113 1.89 6.83 10.73
CA TYR A 113 0.68 6.38 10.04
C TYR A 113 -0.59 6.96 10.68
N ASP A 114 -1.65 7.10 9.87
CA ASP A 114 -2.99 7.47 10.33
C ASP A 114 -3.60 6.31 11.12
N SER A 115 -3.63 6.45 12.45
CA SER A 115 -4.14 5.43 13.35
C SER A 115 -5.66 5.23 13.27
N ARG A 116 -6.39 6.08 12.54
CA ARG A 116 -7.82 5.84 12.23
C ARG A 116 -8.00 4.79 11.14
N LYS A 117 -7.01 4.64 10.26
CA LYS A 117 -7.08 3.74 9.09
C LYS A 117 -6.30 2.44 9.30
N LEU A 118 -5.18 2.49 10.03
CA LEU A 118 -4.29 1.33 10.19
C LEU A 118 -4.04 1.01 11.67
N THR A 119 -3.83 -0.27 11.95
CA THR A 119 -3.25 -0.73 13.21
C THR A 119 -1.97 -1.52 12.94
N LEU A 120 -0.90 -1.20 13.65
CA LEU A 120 0.33 -1.99 13.62
C LEU A 120 0.09 -3.33 14.33
N SER A 121 0.33 -4.45 13.65
CA SER A 121 0.18 -5.80 14.21
C SER A 121 1.51 -6.48 14.49
N PHE A 122 2.54 -6.17 13.71
CA PHE A 122 3.87 -6.73 13.88
C PHE A 122 4.93 -5.74 13.42
N TRP A 123 6.11 -5.81 14.03
CA TRP A 123 7.27 -5.08 13.57
C TRP A 123 8.54 -5.83 13.89
N THR A 124 9.57 -5.59 13.08
CA THR A 124 10.95 -6.02 13.33
C THR A 124 11.90 -5.09 12.58
N SER A 125 13.20 -5.24 12.83
CA SER A 125 14.22 -4.54 12.05
C SER A 125 15.41 -5.45 11.81
N LEU A 126 16.08 -5.24 10.68
CA LEU A 126 17.29 -5.95 10.29
C LEU A 126 18.47 -5.00 10.41
N ALA A 127 19.45 -5.32 11.25
CA ALA A 127 20.71 -4.59 11.28
C ALA A 127 21.48 -4.83 9.99
N THR A 128 22.12 -3.78 9.46
CA THR A 128 23.09 -3.88 8.37
C THR A 128 24.41 -3.22 8.77
N THR A 129 25.36 -3.13 7.83
CA THR A 129 26.63 -2.41 8.05
C THR A 129 26.43 -0.93 8.41
N TYR A 130 25.41 -0.27 7.87
CA TYR A 130 25.27 1.19 7.96
C TYR A 130 24.05 1.64 8.78
N ARG A 131 22.89 1.05 8.50
CA ARG A 131 21.60 1.46 9.07
C ARG A 131 20.65 0.26 9.15
N ASP A 132 19.72 0.31 10.08
CA ASP A 132 18.69 -0.72 10.14
C ASP A 132 17.75 -0.63 8.93
N ILE A 133 17.17 -1.77 8.54
CA ILE A 133 16.00 -1.86 7.65
C ILE A 133 14.79 -2.13 8.53
N ASN A 134 13.81 -1.22 8.54
CA ASN A 134 12.64 -1.33 9.38
C ASN A 134 11.49 -2.03 8.64
N ILE A 135 10.82 -3.00 9.28
CA ILE A 135 9.74 -3.78 8.69
C ILE A 135 8.52 -3.70 9.60
N TYR A 136 7.43 -3.13 9.09
CA TYR A 136 6.20 -2.88 9.83
C TYR A 136 5.01 -3.50 9.12
N THR A 137 4.32 -4.44 9.77
CA THR A 137 3.09 -5.04 9.25
C THR A 137 1.87 -4.42 9.92
N PHE A 138 0.97 -3.93 9.09
CA PHE A 138 -0.29 -3.34 9.48
C PHE A 138 -1.45 -4.20 8.97
N TYR A 139 -2.60 -4.05 9.62
CA TYR A 139 -3.90 -4.35 9.01
C TYR A 139 -4.74 -3.08 8.90
N PHE A 140 -5.63 -3.06 7.91
CA PHE A 140 -6.57 -1.96 7.71
C PHE A 140 -7.79 -2.10 8.61
N LYS A 141 -8.21 -0.99 9.19
CA LYS A 141 -9.44 -0.94 9.97
C LYS A 141 -10.64 -0.96 9.02
N ASN A 142 -11.49 -1.97 9.17
CA ASN A 142 -12.76 -2.10 8.47
C ASN A 142 -13.81 -2.67 9.42
N ASP A 143 -15.09 -2.57 9.04
CA ASP A 143 -16.22 -3.08 9.85
C ASP A 143 -16.24 -4.62 9.93
N ALA A 144 -15.50 -5.31 9.05
CA ALA A 144 -15.38 -6.77 8.99
C ALA A 144 -14.28 -7.35 9.90
N LEU A 145 -13.54 -6.51 10.64
CA LEU A 145 -12.42 -6.90 11.49
C LEU A 145 -12.81 -7.95 12.54
N GLU A 146 -14.03 -7.90 13.07
CA GLU A 146 -14.54 -8.87 14.05
C GLU A 146 -14.59 -10.30 13.48
N ASN A 147 -14.71 -10.43 12.16
CA ASN A 147 -14.73 -11.71 11.44
C ASN A 147 -13.33 -12.15 10.96
N GLY A 148 -12.28 -11.39 11.30
CA GLY A 148 -10.90 -11.66 10.86
C GLY A 148 -10.62 -11.34 9.39
N ASP A 149 -11.55 -10.71 8.69
CA ASP A 149 -11.40 -10.31 7.29
C ASP A 149 -10.79 -8.91 7.20
N THR A 150 -9.47 -8.86 6.98
CA THR A 150 -8.76 -7.60 6.78
C THR A 150 -7.61 -7.74 5.81
N VAL A 151 -7.29 -6.62 5.17
CA VAL A 151 -6.15 -6.47 4.29
C VAL A 151 -4.91 -6.21 5.14
N TYR A 152 -3.86 -6.99 4.92
CA TYR A 152 -2.56 -6.78 5.53
C TYR A 152 -1.60 -6.07 4.58
N LEU A 153 -0.77 -5.18 5.13
CA LEU A 153 0.28 -4.49 4.40
C LEU A 153 1.56 -4.49 5.23
N THR A 154 2.65 -4.98 4.65
CA THR A 154 3.99 -4.84 5.23
C THR A 154 4.74 -3.72 4.52
N CYS A 155 5.03 -2.65 5.26
CA CYS A 155 5.88 -1.55 4.81
C CYS A 155 7.32 -1.77 5.29
N ILE A 156 8.27 -1.67 4.37
CA ILE A 156 9.70 -1.79 4.63
C ILE A 156 10.31 -0.41 4.35
N VAL A 157 10.97 0.18 5.34
CA VAL A 157 11.67 1.47 5.18
C VAL A 157 13.17 1.23 5.28
N MET A 158 13.91 1.67 4.27
CA MET A 158 15.37 1.52 4.24
C MET A 158 16.06 2.74 3.65
N HIS A 159 17.25 3.01 4.17
CA HIS A 159 18.18 3.98 3.61
C HIS A 159 19.47 3.23 3.30
N LEU A 160 19.78 3.05 2.02
CA LEU A 160 20.96 2.28 1.58
C LEU A 160 22.23 3.13 1.58
N LYS A 161 23.40 2.48 1.43
CA LYS A 161 24.70 3.15 1.42
C LYS A 161 24.78 4.25 0.36
N ALA A 162 25.03 5.49 0.80
CA ALA A 162 25.32 6.63 -0.05
C ALA A 162 26.73 6.56 -0.67
N GLY A 163 26.97 7.35 -1.72
CA GLY A 163 28.24 7.38 -2.45
C GLY A 163 28.18 6.66 -3.80
N ASP A 164 29.09 7.02 -4.70
CA ASP A 164 29.09 6.68 -6.12
C ASP A 164 30.19 5.68 -6.52
N THR A 165 30.91 5.11 -5.54
CA THR A 165 31.97 4.14 -5.83
C THR A 165 31.43 2.72 -6.01
N ASP A 166 32.20 1.84 -6.68
CA ASP A 166 31.87 0.42 -6.80
C ASP A 166 31.71 -0.27 -5.42
N ALA A 167 32.47 0.17 -4.42
CA ALA A 167 32.36 -0.33 -3.06
C ALA A 167 31.02 0.06 -2.43
N ASP A 168 30.58 1.31 -2.64
CA ASP A 168 29.28 1.79 -2.18
C ASP A 168 28.14 0.99 -2.83
N ALA A 169 28.22 0.74 -4.14
CA ALA A 169 27.26 -0.09 -4.87
C ALA A 169 27.21 -1.54 -4.36
N SER A 170 28.38 -2.13 -4.05
CA SER A 170 28.46 -3.48 -3.44
C SER A 170 27.85 -3.53 -2.04
N ASP A 171 28.05 -2.48 -1.25
CA ASP A 171 27.47 -2.35 0.08
C ASP A 171 25.95 -2.21 0.02
N ARG A 172 25.41 -1.40 -0.90
CA ARG A 172 23.97 -1.34 -1.18
C ARG A 172 23.43 -2.73 -1.52
N ALA A 173 24.13 -3.48 -2.38
CA ALA A 173 23.70 -4.82 -2.79
C ALA A 173 23.62 -5.80 -1.60
N THR A 174 24.59 -5.72 -0.69
CA THR A 174 24.62 -6.54 0.54
C THR A 174 23.46 -6.17 1.50
N MET A 175 23.16 -4.87 1.63
CA MET A 175 22.02 -4.40 2.42
C MET A 175 20.69 -4.91 1.84
N ALA A 176 20.48 -4.78 0.53
CA ALA A 176 19.29 -5.29 -0.15
C ALA A 176 19.17 -6.82 -0.05
N GLN A 177 20.29 -7.55 -0.16
CA GLN A 177 20.31 -9.00 0.00
C GLN A 177 19.90 -9.43 1.41
N THR A 178 20.28 -8.68 2.46
CA THR A 178 19.83 -8.93 3.83
C THR A 178 18.31 -8.92 3.93
N LEU A 179 17.65 -7.92 3.33
CA LEU A 179 16.19 -7.85 3.26
C LEU A 179 15.61 -9.05 2.50
N MET A 180 16.11 -9.33 1.31
CA MET A 180 15.53 -10.39 0.46
C MET A 180 15.69 -11.78 1.07
N ASN A 181 16.82 -12.05 1.76
CA ASN A 181 17.01 -13.29 2.51
C ASN A 181 15.99 -13.43 3.66
N PHE A 182 15.73 -12.35 4.40
CA PHE A 182 14.73 -12.35 5.46
C PHE A 182 13.32 -12.64 4.90
N LEU A 183 12.93 -11.93 3.84
CA LEU A 183 11.63 -12.13 3.20
C LEU A 183 11.49 -13.56 2.65
N ASN A 184 12.54 -14.08 2.01
CA ASN A 184 12.55 -15.43 1.46
C ASN A 184 12.46 -16.52 2.54
N ASN A 185 13.10 -16.30 3.69
CA ASN A 185 13.01 -17.22 4.83
C ASN A 185 11.61 -17.22 5.45
N SER A 186 10.95 -16.06 5.54
CA SER A 186 9.57 -15.96 6.01
C SER A 186 8.54 -16.49 4.99
N ASN A 187 8.84 -16.31 3.70
CA ASN A 187 8.03 -16.64 2.53
C ASN A 187 6.54 -16.30 2.67
N GLN A 188 6.21 -15.18 3.31
CA GLN A 188 4.81 -14.81 3.50
C GLN A 188 4.23 -14.26 2.19
N ASN A 189 3.04 -14.75 1.84
CA ASN A 189 2.29 -14.26 0.68
C ASN A 189 1.34 -13.12 1.10
N THR A 190 1.88 -11.91 1.25
CA THR A 190 1.14 -10.71 1.66
C THR A 190 1.45 -9.52 0.75
N ASN A 191 0.87 -8.34 1.01
CA ASN A 191 1.24 -7.10 0.35
C ASN A 191 2.54 -6.56 0.95
N TYR A 192 3.52 -6.29 0.09
CA TYR A 192 4.76 -5.62 0.48
C TYR A 192 4.92 -4.32 -0.26
N LEU A 193 5.30 -3.29 0.48
CA LEU A 193 5.91 -2.07 -0.04
C LEU A 193 7.31 -1.93 0.54
N VAL A 194 8.29 -1.61 -0.30
CA VAL A 194 9.62 -1.18 0.15
C VAL A 194 9.86 0.25 -0.32
N MET A 195 10.30 1.11 0.58
CA MET A 195 10.43 2.54 0.34
C MET A 195 11.61 3.18 1.07
N GLY A 196 12.04 4.33 0.58
CA GLY A 196 13.10 5.14 1.17
C GLY A 196 14.10 5.64 0.13
N ASP A 197 15.24 6.10 0.62
CA ASP A 197 16.39 6.52 -0.18
C ASP A 197 17.31 5.33 -0.44
N PHE A 198 17.36 4.87 -1.69
CA PHE A 198 18.17 3.73 -2.08
C PHE A 198 19.55 4.12 -2.60
N ASN A 199 19.83 5.40 -2.83
CA ASN A 199 21.11 5.88 -3.37
C ASN A 199 21.56 5.11 -4.63
N LEU A 200 20.63 4.76 -5.52
CA LEU A 200 20.90 3.97 -6.73
C LEU A 200 21.02 4.89 -7.96
N TYR A 201 22.11 4.74 -8.69
CA TYR A 201 22.41 5.51 -9.90
C TYR A 201 21.82 4.86 -11.15
N SER A 202 21.61 3.54 -11.14
CA SER A 202 20.97 2.81 -12.23
C SER A 202 20.19 1.59 -11.78
N SER A 203 19.24 1.17 -12.61
CA SER A 203 18.53 -0.11 -12.45
C SER A 203 19.44 -1.33 -12.62
N SER A 204 20.67 -1.17 -13.14
CA SER A 204 21.62 -2.29 -13.29
C SER A 204 22.37 -2.61 -12.00
N GLU A 205 22.33 -1.71 -11.01
CA GLU A 205 23.03 -1.92 -9.74
C GLU A 205 22.54 -3.16 -8.99
N GLY A 206 23.48 -3.84 -8.33
CA GLY A 206 23.24 -5.10 -7.64
C GLY A 206 22.08 -5.02 -6.65
N ALA A 207 21.97 -3.94 -5.88
CA ALA A 207 20.86 -3.71 -4.95
C ALA A 207 19.49 -3.69 -5.65
N TYR A 208 19.36 -2.95 -6.76
CA TYR A 208 18.12 -2.92 -7.52
C TYR A 208 17.77 -4.31 -8.04
N GLN A 209 18.76 -5.03 -8.57
CA GLN A 209 18.58 -6.40 -9.08
C GLN A 209 18.18 -7.38 -7.97
N GLN A 210 18.73 -7.25 -6.76
CA GLN A 210 18.29 -8.06 -5.60
C GLN A 210 16.80 -7.83 -5.33
N LEU A 211 16.31 -6.59 -5.41
CA LEU A 211 14.92 -6.27 -5.12
C LEU A 211 13.99 -6.70 -6.26
N THR A 212 14.32 -6.41 -7.51
CA THR A 212 13.38 -6.52 -8.64
C THR A 212 13.52 -7.81 -9.45
N ASN A 213 14.68 -8.46 -9.40
CA ASN A 213 14.96 -9.69 -10.14
C ASN A 213 15.19 -10.90 -9.22
N PHE A 214 14.69 -10.83 -7.98
CA PHE A 214 14.73 -11.97 -7.07
C PHE A 214 13.91 -13.14 -7.63
N SER A 215 14.39 -14.37 -7.45
CA SER A 215 13.79 -15.57 -8.07
C SER A 215 12.38 -15.88 -7.55
N ASN A 216 12.11 -15.59 -6.27
CA ASN A 216 10.80 -15.76 -5.66
C ASN A 216 9.88 -14.57 -6.02
N ALA A 217 8.98 -14.79 -6.99
CA ALA A 217 8.10 -13.76 -7.53
C ALA A 217 7.07 -13.19 -6.52
N ASN A 218 6.79 -13.90 -5.41
CA ASN A 218 5.85 -13.43 -4.39
C ASN A 218 6.43 -12.31 -3.52
N ILE A 219 7.75 -12.26 -3.38
CA ILE A 219 8.44 -11.30 -2.50
C ILE A 219 9.30 -10.29 -3.28
N ARG A 220 9.60 -10.56 -4.56
CA ARG A 220 10.31 -9.59 -5.40
C ARG A 220 9.44 -8.36 -5.65
N PHE A 221 10.11 -7.24 -5.84
CA PHE A 221 9.48 -5.94 -6.00
C PHE A 221 9.40 -5.52 -7.47
N TYR A 222 8.45 -4.65 -7.76
CA TYR A 222 8.22 -4.05 -9.06
C TYR A 222 8.18 -2.53 -8.90
N ASP A 223 8.79 -1.84 -9.86
CA ASP A 223 8.72 -0.40 -9.96
C ASP A 223 7.41 0.02 -10.62
N PHE A 224 6.55 0.71 -9.87
CA PHE A 224 5.21 1.11 -10.34
C PHE A 224 5.25 2.00 -11.58
N ILE A 225 6.31 2.80 -11.75
CA ILE A 225 6.45 3.67 -12.92
C ILE A 225 7.20 3.02 -14.08
N ASN A 226 7.76 1.82 -13.86
CA ASN A 226 8.43 1.02 -14.89
C ASN A 226 9.53 1.82 -15.63
N LYS A 227 10.38 2.54 -14.87
CA LYS A 227 11.44 3.40 -15.42
C LYS A 227 12.82 2.82 -15.13
N TYR A 228 13.14 1.71 -15.78
CA TYR A 228 14.49 1.13 -15.76
C TYR A 228 15.46 1.93 -16.63
N GLY A 229 16.69 2.11 -16.15
CA GLY A 229 17.81 2.68 -16.90
C GLY A 229 18.85 3.28 -15.98
N ASP A 230 19.68 4.18 -16.53
CA ASP A 230 20.69 4.95 -15.83
C ASP A 230 20.09 6.30 -15.44
N TRP A 231 19.72 6.45 -14.17
CA TRP A 231 18.97 7.60 -13.68
C TRP A 231 19.84 8.82 -13.47
N SER A 232 21.07 8.61 -13.01
CA SER A 232 21.96 9.71 -12.61
C SER A 232 22.43 10.57 -13.79
N ASN A 233 22.41 11.88 -13.59
CA ASN A 233 22.82 12.92 -14.54
C ASN A 233 22.25 12.67 -15.95
N ASN A 234 21.00 12.22 -16.02
CA ASN A 234 20.34 11.86 -17.27
C ASN A 234 19.03 12.62 -17.46
N ALA A 235 19.02 13.56 -18.39
CA ALA A 235 17.86 14.40 -18.69
C ALA A 235 16.59 13.59 -19.09
N TYR A 236 16.74 12.36 -19.62
CA TYR A 236 15.61 11.48 -19.92
C TYR A 236 14.81 11.12 -18.65
N PHE A 237 15.50 11.06 -17.50
CA PHE A 237 14.91 10.75 -16.21
C PHE A 237 14.55 11.98 -15.37
N SER A 238 14.75 13.20 -15.91
CA SER A 238 14.41 14.45 -15.21
C SER A 238 13.01 14.50 -14.60
N PRO A 239 11.92 13.95 -15.19
CA PRO A 239 10.61 13.95 -14.55
C PRO A 239 10.50 13.03 -13.33
N TYR A 240 11.52 12.22 -13.05
CA TYR A 240 11.55 11.23 -11.98
C TYR A 240 12.68 11.47 -10.97
N HIS A 241 13.55 12.46 -11.20
CA HIS A 241 14.60 12.79 -10.25
C HIS A 241 13.99 13.27 -8.93
N SER A 242 14.62 12.88 -7.84
CA SER A 242 14.23 13.20 -6.47
C SER A 242 15.32 13.93 -5.70
N GLN A 243 16.57 13.95 -6.17
CA GLN A 243 17.71 14.67 -5.57
C GLN A 243 18.57 15.29 -6.70
N SER A 244 19.26 16.42 -6.51
CA SER A 244 19.17 17.36 -5.39
C SER A 244 18.28 18.57 -5.67
N THR A 245 17.52 19.03 -4.67
CA THR A 245 16.82 20.33 -4.76
C THR A 245 17.77 21.54 -4.81
N HIS A 246 19.07 21.37 -4.57
CA HIS A 246 20.08 22.42 -4.50
C HIS A 246 21.22 22.23 -5.50
N THR A 247 21.77 23.34 -6.00
CA THR A 247 22.98 23.31 -6.86
C THR A 247 24.29 23.32 -6.06
N THR A 248 24.26 23.86 -4.83
CA THR A 248 25.46 24.08 -4.02
C THR A 248 25.47 23.17 -2.81
N SER A 249 26.61 22.51 -2.59
CA SER A 249 26.79 21.63 -1.44
C SER A 249 27.09 22.42 -0.16
N ASP A 250 26.35 22.11 0.91
CA ASP A 250 26.55 22.56 2.29
C ASP A 250 26.08 21.43 3.25
N CYS A 251 25.00 21.62 4.03
CA CYS A 251 24.26 20.52 4.63
C CYS A 251 23.55 19.73 3.52
N PHE A 252 23.03 20.43 2.51
CA PHE A 252 22.37 19.85 1.34
C PHE A 252 23.39 19.29 0.36
N SER A 253 23.05 18.20 -0.32
CA SER A 253 23.77 17.77 -1.52
C SER A 253 23.62 18.81 -2.63
N GLY A 254 24.67 19.06 -3.41
CA GLY A 254 24.64 19.96 -4.58
C GLY A 254 24.30 19.22 -5.88
N GLY A 255 24.49 19.89 -7.02
CA GLY A 255 24.34 19.27 -8.37
C GLY A 255 23.03 19.61 -9.10
N GLY A 256 21.95 19.89 -8.36
CA GLY A 256 20.61 20.10 -8.90
C GLY A 256 19.85 18.78 -9.11
N LEU A 257 18.61 18.84 -9.63
CA LEU A 257 17.74 17.65 -9.71
C LEU A 257 18.20 16.70 -10.81
N ASP A 258 19.15 15.81 -10.51
CA ASP A 258 19.87 14.96 -11.46
C ASP A 258 19.90 13.47 -11.12
N ASP A 259 19.35 13.07 -9.97
CA ASP A 259 19.31 11.69 -9.49
C ASP A 259 17.91 11.21 -9.10
N ARG A 260 17.61 9.92 -9.32
CA ARG A 260 16.42 9.23 -8.78
C ARG A 260 16.85 8.28 -7.67
N PHE A 261 16.89 8.77 -6.44
CA PHE A 261 17.30 7.97 -5.29
C PHE A 261 16.14 7.47 -4.43
N ASP A 262 14.97 8.09 -4.53
CA ASP A 262 13.83 7.76 -3.69
C ASP A 262 12.83 6.87 -4.43
N PHE A 263 12.43 5.78 -3.76
CA PHE A 263 11.56 4.77 -4.36
C PHE A 263 10.40 4.40 -3.44
N ILE A 264 9.29 4.03 -4.06
CA ILE A 264 8.27 3.15 -3.48
C ILE A 264 8.07 2.00 -4.46
N LEU A 265 8.51 0.80 -4.11
CA LEU A 265 8.30 -0.40 -4.91
C LEU A 265 7.30 -1.33 -4.21
N GLY A 266 6.59 -2.16 -4.98
CA GLY A 266 5.64 -3.11 -4.41
C GLY A 266 5.75 -4.50 -5.02
N ASN A 267 5.31 -5.53 -4.29
CA ASN A 267 5.30 -6.89 -4.83
C ASN A 267 4.09 -7.15 -5.72
N ILE A 268 4.03 -8.33 -6.34
CA ILE A 268 2.97 -8.70 -7.31
C ILE A 268 1.54 -8.55 -6.76
N ASN A 269 1.35 -8.74 -5.44
CA ASN A 269 0.06 -8.58 -4.80
C ASN A 269 -0.41 -7.11 -4.84
N THR A 270 0.50 -6.16 -4.65
CA THR A 270 0.19 -4.72 -4.77
C THR A 270 -0.09 -4.28 -6.21
N ILE A 271 0.47 -4.98 -7.21
CA ILE A 271 0.21 -4.68 -8.63
C ILE A 271 -1.16 -5.22 -9.05
N THR A 272 -1.46 -6.45 -8.64
CA THR A 272 -2.67 -7.17 -9.08
C THR A 272 -3.89 -6.87 -8.21
N GLY A 273 -3.69 -6.49 -6.95
CA GLY A 273 -4.74 -6.40 -5.93
C GLY A 273 -5.11 -7.75 -5.33
N ALA A 274 -4.35 -8.81 -5.57
CA ALA A 274 -4.69 -10.19 -5.16
C ALA A 274 -4.86 -10.39 -3.65
N LYS A 275 -4.40 -9.42 -2.83
CA LYS A 275 -4.54 -9.40 -1.38
C LYS A 275 -5.26 -8.14 -0.88
N GLY A 276 -6.18 -7.60 -1.68
CA GLY A 276 -7.04 -6.47 -1.29
C GLY A 276 -6.33 -5.12 -1.13
N PHE A 277 -5.06 -5.00 -1.53
CA PHE A 277 -4.33 -3.74 -1.59
C PHE A 277 -3.74 -3.60 -2.98
N LYS A 278 -4.17 -2.57 -3.73
CA LYS A 278 -3.81 -2.44 -5.14
C LYS A 278 -3.30 -1.03 -5.45
N TYR A 279 -2.19 -0.94 -6.16
CA TYR A 279 -1.68 0.33 -6.67
C TYR A 279 -2.71 0.99 -7.58
N LEU A 280 -3.00 2.26 -7.31
CA LEU A 280 -3.80 3.10 -8.18
C LEU A 280 -2.91 3.57 -9.32
N ALA A 281 -3.20 3.11 -10.53
CA ALA A 281 -2.44 3.46 -11.73
C ALA A 281 -2.26 4.99 -11.87
N ASP A 282 -1.09 5.40 -12.36
CA ASP A 282 -0.71 6.80 -12.59
C ASP A 282 -0.76 7.72 -11.36
N SER A 283 -0.74 7.14 -10.14
CA SER A 283 -0.76 7.92 -8.90
C SER A 283 0.62 8.16 -8.28
N TYR A 284 1.67 7.52 -8.80
CA TYR A 284 3.04 7.73 -8.36
C TYR A 284 3.53 9.11 -8.81
N THR A 285 3.99 9.92 -7.86
CA THR A 285 4.49 11.28 -8.13
C THR A 285 5.68 11.61 -7.23
N THR A 286 6.67 12.30 -7.81
CA THR A 286 7.69 13.01 -7.05
C THR A 286 7.19 14.42 -6.84
N LEU A 287 6.80 14.76 -5.61
CA LEU A 287 6.13 16.01 -5.32
C LEU A 287 7.06 17.21 -5.58
N GLY A 288 6.64 18.15 -6.42
CA GLY A 288 7.45 19.30 -6.81
C GLY A 288 8.37 19.05 -8.01
N GLN A 289 8.46 17.82 -8.55
CA GLN A 289 9.24 17.55 -9.75
C GLN A 289 8.45 17.93 -11.01
N ASP A 290 8.99 18.84 -11.82
CA ASP A 290 8.36 19.35 -13.04
C ASP A 290 9.07 18.89 -14.33
N GLY A 291 10.21 18.21 -14.21
CA GLY A 291 11.05 17.77 -15.32
C GLY A 291 11.86 18.89 -16.00
N GLN A 292 11.89 20.11 -15.46
CA GLN A 292 12.58 21.27 -16.06
C GLN A 292 13.81 21.74 -15.27
N HIS A 293 14.06 21.13 -14.12
CA HIS A 293 15.14 21.48 -13.18
C HIS A 293 16.31 20.50 -13.22
N PHE A 294 16.49 19.77 -14.32
CA PHE A 294 17.67 18.94 -14.53
C PHE A 294 18.96 19.76 -14.37
N ASN A 295 19.83 19.36 -13.43
CA ASN A 295 21.05 20.06 -13.01
C ASN A 295 20.82 21.50 -12.53
N LYS A 296 19.64 21.79 -11.99
CA LYS A 296 19.27 23.10 -11.42
C LYS A 296 18.65 22.91 -10.03
N GLY A 297 18.69 23.97 -9.23
CA GLY A 297 17.98 24.02 -7.95
C GLY A 297 16.48 24.12 -8.18
N LEU A 298 15.68 23.63 -7.25
CA LEU A 298 14.21 23.55 -7.38
C LEU A 298 13.54 24.91 -7.60
N LEU A 299 14.19 25.99 -7.14
CA LEU A 299 13.70 27.38 -7.24
C LEU A 299 14.36 28.18 -8.38
N ASP A 300 15.23 27.57 -9.17
CA ASP A 300 15.88 28.22 -10.31
C ASP A 300 14.88 28.45 -11.47
N SER A 301 15.28 29.20 -12.49
CA SER A 301 14.47 29.36 -13.71
C SER A 301 14.52 28.11 -14.60
N PRO A 302 13.39 27.65 -15.18
CA PRO A 302 12.08 28.30 -15.21
C PRO A 302 11.24 28.10 -13.94
N THR A 303 10.33 29.03 -13.64
CA THR A 303 9.44 28.91 -12.48
C THR A 303 8.70 27.59 -12.46
N ASN A 304 8.88 26.83 -11.37
CA ASN A 304 8.13 25.61 -11.11
C ASN A 304 6.74 25.95 -10.55
N SER A 305 5.68 25.45 -11.19
CA SER A 305 4.29 25.67 -10.80
C SER A 305 3.53 24.37 -10.53
N THR A 306 4.23 23.27 -10.24
CA THR A 306 3.61 21.95 -9.99
C THR A 306 2.89 21.89 -8.64
N VAL A 307 3.29 22.74 -7.70
CA VAL A 307 2.70 22.91 -6.37
C VAL A 307 2.58 24.41 -6.06
N PRO A 308 1.76 24.81 -5.06
CA PRO A 308 1.74 26.17 -4.54
C PRO A 308 3.15 26.65 -4.14
N SER A 309 3.41 27.95 -4.26
CA SER A 309 4.76 28.51 -4.06
C SER A 309 5.31 28.30 -2.64
N ASP A 310 4.45 28.38 -1.62
CA ASP A 310 4.78 28.08 -0.23
C ASP A 310 5.17 26.61 -0.02
N VAL A 311 4.49 25.68 -0.70
CA VAL A 311 4.86 24.26 -0.70
C VAL A 311 6.20 24.05 -1.42
N LEU A 312 6.45 24.74 -2.53
CA LEU A 312 7.70 24.64 -3.27
C LEU A 312 8.89 25.16 -2.44
N GLU A 313 8.74 26.32 -1.80
CA GLU A 313 9.73 26.88 -0.87
C GLU A 313 9.97 25.95 0.32
N ALA A 314 8.92 25.33 0.86
CA ALA A 314 9.06 24.34 1.92
C ALA A 314 9.80 23.08 1.47
N LEU A 315 9.53 22.58 0.26
CA LEU A 315 10.27 21.44 -0.31
C LEU A 315 11.76 21.76 -0.45
N TYR A 316 12.09 22.93 -1.00
CA TYR A 316 13.47 23.40 -1.11
C TYR A 316 14.11 23.57 0.28
N GLY A 317 13.48 24.29 1.20
CA GLY A 317 14.05 24.60 2.52
C GLY A 317 14.18 23.39 3.45
N ASN A 318 13.40 22.32 3.25
CA ASN A 318 13.42 21.16 4.14
C ASN A 318 14.54 20.16 3.85
N SER A 319 14.75 19.79 2.58
CA SER A 319 15.67 18.70 2.23
C SER A 319 16.22 18.88 0.82
N ASP A 320 17.38 18.28 0.57
CA ASP A 320 17.93 18.03 -0.76
C ASP A 320 17.13 16.98 -1.54
N HIS A 321 16.17 16.30 -0.93
CA HIS A 321 15.26 15.37 -1.60
C HIS A 321 13.85 15.94 -1.80
N LEU A 322 13.13 15.38 -2.76
CA LEU A 322 11.69 15.53 -2.96
C LEU A 322 10.95 14.27 -2.45
N PRO A 323 9.78 14.41 -1.78
CA PRO A 323 9.02 13.27 -1.33
C PRO A 323 8.35 12.55 -2.49
N ILE A 324 8.39 11.22 -2.44
CA ILE A 324 7.70 10.34 -3.37
C ILE A 324 6.36 9.93 -2.77
N ILE A 325 5.30 9.96 -3.58
CA ILE A 325 3.95 9.57 -3.17
C ILE A 325 3.41 8.52 -4.13
N ALA A 326 2.73 7.50 -3.61
CA ALA A 326 1.90 6.58 -4.38
C ALA A 326 0.56 6.35 -3.68
N LYS A 327 -0.51 6.13 -4.44
CA LYS A 327 -1.85 5.84 -3.90
C LYS A 327 -2.24 4.41 -4.17
N PHE A 328 -3.00 3.84 -3.25
CA PHE A 328 -3.44 2.46 -3.31
C PHE A 328 -4.93 2.38 -2.96
N ILE A 329 -5.65 1.53 -3.67
CA ILE A 329 -7.02 1.15 -3.36
C ILE A 329 -6.97 0.01 -2.35
N VAL A 330 -7.75 0.12 -1.29
CA VAL A 330 -8.01 -0.99 -0.35
C VAL A 330 -9.38 -1.56 -0.67
N ASP A 331 -9.41 -2.86 -0.94
CA ASP A 331 -10.67 -3.60 -1.09
C ASP A 331 -11.23 -3.87 0.31
N ASN A 332 -12.09 -2.95 0.76
CA ASN A 332 -12.93 -3.20 1.91
C ASN A 332 -14.11 -4.05 1.42
N THR A 333 -13.90 -5.35 1.25
CA THR A 333 -15.03 -6.26 1.17
C THR A 333 -15.81 -6.10 2.47
N MET A 334 -16.96 -5.41 2.40
CA MET A 334 -17.90 -5.49 3.50
C MET A 334 -18.19 -6.97 3.67
N SER A 335 -17.89 -7.52 4.84
CA SER A 335 -18.35 -8.86 5.19
C SER A 335 -19.87 -8.83 5.04
N VAL A 336 -20.37 -9.37 3.94
CA VAL A 336 -21.64 -10.07 4.01
C VAL A 336 -21.31 -11.20 4.96
N ASN A 337 -21.95 -11.22 6.14
CA ASN A 337 -21.90 -12.40 6.97
C ASN A 337 -22.47 -13.54 6.09
N ASP A 338 -21.60 -14.31 5.44
CA ASP A 338 -21.97 -15.54 4.76
C ASP A 338 -22.29 -16.54 5.85
N TYR A 339 -23.48 -16.41 6.42
CA TYR A 339 -24.10 -17.46 7.20
C TYR A 339 -24.45 -18.59 6.22
N SER A 340 -23.43 -19.32 5.78
CA SER A 340 -23.65 -20.54 5.01
C SER A 340 -24.48 -21.49 5.86
N LEU A 341 -25.58 -21.97 5.30
CA LEU A 341 -26.36 -23.02 5.93
C LEU A 341 -25.50 -24.30 5.94
N PRO A 342 -25.27 -24.92 7.11
CA PRO A 342 -24.45 -26.11 7.23
C PRO A 342 -25.17 -27.32 6.64
N ILE A 343 -24.95 -27.56 5.34
CA ILE A 343 -25.56 -28.66 4.60
C ILE A 343 -24.49 -29.57 3.99
N ASP A 344 -24.82 -30.86 3.90
CA ASP A 344 -24.10 -31.83 3.07
C ASP A 344 -25.04 -32.34 1.99
N TYR A 345 -24.53 -32.64 0.80
CA TYR A 345 -25.36 -33.20 -0.27
C TYR A 345 -24.64 -34.27 -1.07
N TYR A 346 -25.42 -35.19 -1.65
CA TYR A 346 -24.92 -36.22 -2.55
C TYR A 346 -25.98 -36.63 -3.57
N LEU A 347 -25.53 -37.16 -4.71
CA LEU A 347 -26.39 -37.60 -5.81
C LEU A 347 -26.24 -39.13 -6.00
N ILE A 348 -27.35 -39.87 -5.90
CA ILE A 348 -27.40 -41.33 -6.16
C ILE A 348 -28.68 -41.63 -6.94
N ASP A 349 -28.58 -42.42 -8.02
CA ASP A 349 -29.72 -42.84 -8.86
C ASP A 349 -30.63 -41.68 -9.33
N ASN A 350 -30.02 -40.59 -9.81
CA ASN A 350 -30.72 -39.35 -10.20
C ASN A 350 -31.60 -38.75 -9.08
N LYS A 351 -31.28 -39.00 -7.81
CA LYS A 351 -31.87 -38.31 -6.67
C LYS A 351 -30.81 -37.54 -5.92
N LEU A 352 -31.06 -36.26 -5.72
CA LEU A 352 -30.22 -35.39 -4.91
C LEU A 352 -30.74 -35.41 -3.48
N TYR A 353 -29.86 -35.80 -2.56
CA TYR A 353 -30.10 -35.79 -1.13
C TYR A 353 -29.37 -34.59 -0.53
N ILE A 354 -30.09 -33.76 0.21
CA ILE A 354 -29.56 -32.60 0.93
C ILE A 354 -29.81 -32.84 2.41
N ASN A 355 -28.75 -32.94 3.19
CA ASN A 355 -28.77 -33.17 4.63
C ASN A 355 -28.49 -31.87 5.36
N PHE A 356 -29.29 -31.53 6.36
CA PHE A 356 -29.11 -30.33 7.18
C PHE A 356 -28.36 -30.70 8.46
N ILE A 357 -27.13 -30.18 8.60
CA ILE A 357 -26.26 -30.45 9.75
C ILE A 357 -26.60 -29.44 10.85
N ASN A 358 -27.32 -29.89 11.88
CA ASN A 358 -27.98 -29.04 12.88
C ASN A 358 -29.14 -28.23 12.28
N PRO A 359 -30.33 -28.85 12.09
CA PRO A 359 -31.46 -28.19 11.43
C PRO A 359 -31.79 -26.85 12.11
N SER A 360 -31.83 -25.80 11.30
CA SER A 360 -32.21 -24.46 11.73
C SER A 360 -33.70 -24.46 12.06
N TYR A 361 -34.12 -23.89 13.20
CA TYR A 361 -35.53 -23.81 13.62
C TYR A 361 -36.36 -22.81 12.78
N THR A 362 -35.98 -22.55 11.54
CA THR A 362 -36.63 -21.60 10.64
C THR A 362 -36.89 -22.24 9.29
N ASP A 363 -38.04 -21.95 8.71
CA ASP A 363 -38.38 -22.41 7.36
C ASP A 363 -37.34 -21.90 6.35
N MET A 364 -36.94 -22.79 5.45
CA MET A 364 -35.97 -22.52 4.39
C MET A 364 -36.68 -22.56 3.03
N SER A 365 -36.10 -21.88 2.05
CA SER A 365 -36.52 -21.93 0.65
C SER A 365 -35.43 -22.61 -0.17
N ILE A 366 -35.83 -23.44 -1.12
CA ILE A 366 -34.94 -23.99 -2.15
C ILE A 366 -35.35 -23.48 -3.53
N LYS A 367 -34.36 -23.23 -4.38
CA LYS A 367 -34.52 -22.80 -5.76
C LYS A 367 -33.51 -23.53 -6.64
N ILE A 368 -33.94 -23.98 -7.81
CA ILE A 368 -33.05 -24.58 -8.81
C ILE A 368 -33.02 -23.68 -10.03
N LEU A 369 -31.81 -23.37 -10.48
CA LEU A 369 -31.53 -22.58 -11.68
C LEU A 369 -30.86 -23.48 -12.73
N ASP A 370 -31.24 -23.31 -13.99
CA ASP A 370 -30.47 -23.86 -15.11
C ASP A 370 -29.23 -23.00 -15.43
N VAL A 371 -28.41 -23.45 -16.40
CA VAL A 371 -27.19 -22.73 -16.81
C VAL A 371 -27.43 -21.34 -17.41
N GLN A 372 -28.67 -21.04 -17.81
CA GLN A 372 -29.06 -19.71 -18.28
C GLN A 372 -29.57 -18.81 -17.12
N GLY A 373 -29.54 -19.31 -15.88
CA GLY A 373 -30.04 -18.60 -14.71
C GLY A 373 -31.56 -18.55 -14.63
N ARG A 374 -32.29 -19.39 -15.40
CA ARG A 374 -33.75 -19.47 -15.31
C ARG A 374 -34.13 -20.35 -14.12
N GLN A 375 -35.06 -19.87 -13.30
CA GLN A 375 -35.63 -20.69 -12.22
C GLN A 375 -36.51 -21.79 -12.80
N VAL A 376 -36.11 -23.03 -12.57
CA VAL A 376 -36.83 -24.23 -13.02
C VAL A 376 -37.59 -24.93 -11.90
N TYR A 377 -37.27 -24.61 -10.63
CA TYR A 377 -37.95 -25.14 -9.46
C TYR A 377 -37.85 -24.18 -8.27
N THR A 378 -38.85 -24.24 -7.40
CA THR A 378 -38.77 -23.67 -6.06
C THR A 378 -39.65 -24.47 -5.11
N ASP A 379 -39.23 -24.56 -3.84
CA ASP A 379 -40.04 -25.15 -2.78
C ASP A 379 -39.73 -24.51 -1.42
N GLN A 380 -40.62 -24.76 -0.46
CA GLN A 380 -40.39 -24.45 0.94
C GLN A 380 -40.00 -25.72 1.71
N ILE A 381 -38.99 -25.59 2.54
CA ILE A 381 -38.42 -26.64 3.37
C ILE A 381 -38.78 -26.32 4.81
N SER A 382 -39.59 -27.18 5.44
CA SER A 382 -39.97 -27.03 6.84
C SER A 382 -38.77 -27.13 7.78
N SER A 383 -38.79 -26.37 8.88
CA SER A 383 -37.70 -26.28 9.87
C SER A 383 -37.23 -27.60 10.49
N ASP A 384 -38.07 -28.64 10.48
CA ASP A 384 -37.84 -29.87 11.26
C ASP A 384 -37.30 -31.04 10.42
N ILE A 385 -37.04 -30.82 9.12
CA ILE A 385 -36.54 -31.90 8.26
C ILE A 385 -35.01 -32.02 8.37
N GLN A 386 -34.54 -33.27 8.51
CA GLN A 386 -33.10 -33.56 8.51
C GLN A 386 -32.56 -33.77 7.10
N GLN A 387 -33.42 -34.16 6.15
CA GLN A 387 -33.04 -34.45 4.78
C GLN A 387 -34.15 -34.04 3.80
N TYR A 388 -33.76 -33.36 2.73
CA TYR A 388 -34.60 -33.02 1.59
C TYR A 388 -34.14 -33.82 0.36
N ILE A 389 -35.09 -34.37 -0.40
CA ILE A 389 -34.78 -35.23 -1.56
C ILE A 389 -35.44 -34.64 -2.81
N LEU A 390 -34.62 -34.40 -3.84
CA LEU A 390 -35.06 -33.97 -5.16
C LEU A 390 -34.89 -35.09 -6.17
N ASP A 391 -35.97 -35.45 -6.87
CA ASP A 391 -35.90 -36.37 -8.01
C ASP A 391 -35.48 -35.61 -9.27
N MET A 392 -34.24 -35.85 -9.70
CA MET A 392 -33.63 -35.18 -10.84
C MET A 392 -34.13 -35.70 -12.19
N ASN A 393 -34.89 -36.81 -12.22
CA ASN A 393 -35.51 -37.31 -13.46
C ASN A 393 -36.58 -36.37 -14.02
N ASN A 394 -37.08 -35.44 -13.18
CA ASN A 394 -38.04 -34.42 -13.61
C ASN A 394 -37.39 -33.25 -14.35
N TYR A 395 -36.06 -33.25 -14.50
CA TYR A 395 -35.29 -32.18 -15.12
C TYR A 395 -34.46 -32.70 -16.30
N ASN A 396 -34.24 -31.85 -17.29
CA ASN A 396 -33.40 -32.20 -18.43
C ASN A 396 -31.94 -32.46 -17.99
N LYS A 397 -31.19 -33.20 -18.79
CA LYS A 397 -29.74 -33.40 -18.60
C LYS A 397 -29.02 -32.06 -18.70
N GLY A 398 -28.10 -31.79 -17.78
CA GLY A 398 -27.40 -30.51 -17.73
C GLY A 398 -26.87 -30.13 -16.35
N VAL A 399 -26.31 -28.93 -16.27
CA VAL A 399 -25.80 -28.35 -15.01
C VAL A 399 -26.89 -27.51 -14.38
N TYR A 400 -27.06 -27.66 -13.06
CA TYR A 400 -27.97 -26.84 -12.26
C TYR A 400 -27.24 -26.20 -11.08
N LEU A 401 -27.67 -24.99 -10.74
CA LEU A 401 -27.31 -24.33 -9.48
C LEU A 401 -28.49 -24.46 -8.52
N ILE A 402 -28.20 -24.85 -7.29
CA ILE A 402 -29.20 -25.03 -6.24
C ILE A 402 -28.90 -24.05 -5.13
N ASP A 403 -29.85 -23.16 -4.89
CA ASP A 403 -29.81 -22.16 -3.84
C ASP A 403 -30.74 -22.59 -2.71
N ILE A 404 -30.23 -22.59 -1.48
CA ILE A 404 -30.99 -22.83 -0.26
C ILE A 404 -30.78 -21.66 0.68
N TYR A 405 -31.86 -21.09 1.20
CA TYR A 405 -31.76 -19.87 1.99
C TYR A 405 -32.91 -19.70 2.98
N ASN A 406 -32.66 -18.92 4.02
CA ASN A 406 -33.67 -18.40 4.94
C ASN A 406 -33.36 -16.93 5.26
N ASN A 407 -34.04 -16.34 6.25
CA ASN A 407 -33.83 -14.94 6.63
C ASN A 407 -32.44 -14.66 7.23
N THR A 408 -31.69 -15.70 7.59
CA THR A 408 -30.43 -15.60 8.33
C THR A 408 -29.23 -16.21 7.60
N GLY A 409 -29.43 -16.93 6.49
CA GLY A 409 -28.35 -17.68 5.84
C GLY A 409 -28.67 -18.16 4.43
N PHE A 410 -27.63 -18.45 3.67
CA PHE A 410 -27.68 -18.81 2.25
C PHE A 410 -26.55 -19.80 1.91
N THR A 411 -26.87 -20.89 1.20
CA THR A 411 -25.89 -21.79 0.60
C THR A 411 -26.27 -22.06 -0.85
N SER A 412 -25.29 -21.99 -1.76
CA SER A 412 -25.47 -22.38 -3.16
C SER A 412 -24.44 -23.43 -3.57
N PHE A 413 -24.87 -24.40 -4.37
CA PHE A 413 -23.97 -25.42 -4.92
C PHE A 413 -24.42 -25.88 -6.31
N LYS A 414 -23.48 -26.52 -7.02
CA LYS A 414 -23.67 -27.00 -8.39
C LYS A 414 -23.87 -28.50 -8.42
N ILE A 415 -24.80 -28.96 -9.25
CA ILE A 415 -24.95 -30.37 -9.59
C ILE A 415 -24.91 -30.58 -11.12
N LEU A 416 -24.57 -31.80 -11.53
CA LEU A 416 -24.65 -32.26 -12.91
C LEU A 416 -25.68 -33.39 -12.98
N ASN A 417 -26.73 -33.20 -13.77
CA ASN A 417 -27.77 -34.20 -14.03
C ASN A 417 -27.44 -34.96 -15.32
N PHE A 418 -27.32 -36.28 -15.23
CA PHE A 418 -26.77 -37.13 -16.30
C PHE A 418 -27.79 -37.79 -17.22
#